data_AF-A0A1Y4LD31-F1
#
_entry.id   AF-A0A1Y4LD31-F1
#
_cell.length_a   1.000
_cell.length_b   1.000
_cell.length_c   1.000
_cell.angle_alpha   90.00
_cell.angle_beta   90.00
_cell.angle_gamma   90.00
#
_symmetry.space_group_name_H-M   'P 1'
#
loop_
_entity.id
_entity.type
_entity.pdbx_description
1 polymer ?
#
loop_
_entity_poly.entity_id
_entity_poly.type
_entity_poly.pdbx_seq_one_letter_code
_entity_poly.pdbx_strand_id
1 'polypeptide(L)'
;MKRLIAACTLLFLLSVSCFAEYQAVARTTDTLAAAVDGQTDPAVLTECFDAWADHKPLLASLIRHNEIDQIENLYRRAIQAANNRDLNETRLQVAELTGMLRHLPELEYPSLHNVF
;
A
#
# COMPACT_ATOMS: atom_id res chain seq x y z
N MET A 1 7.39 41.64 -5.76
CA MET A 1 6.92 40.77 -6.86
C MET A 1 7.78 39.53 -7.07
N LYS A 2 9.11 39.62 -7.27
CA LYS A 2 10.00 38.43 -7.44
C LYS A 2 9.91 37.40 -6.29
N ARG A 3 9.81 37.86 -5.04
CA ARG A 3 9.70 36.99 -3.84
C ARG A 3 8.35 36.25 -3.77
N LEU A 4 7.26 36.88 -4.23
CA LEU A 4 5.93 36.26 -4.29
C LEU A 4 5.87 35.20 -5.39
N ILE A 5 6.43 35.49 -6.56
CA ILE A 5 6.54 34.51 -7.66
C ILE A 5 7.35 33.30 -7.21
N ALA A 6 8.51 33.51 -6.57
CA ALA A 6 9.32 32.41 -6.04
C ALA A 6 8.55 31.56 -5.01
N ALA A 7 7.83 32.19 -4.07
CA ALA A 7 7.01 31.48 -3.09
C ALA A 7 5.87 30.67 -3.73
N CYS A 8 5.14 31.25 -4.69
CA CYS A 8 4.09 30.53 -5.43
C CYS A 8 4.67 29.37 -6.25
N THR A 9 5.85 29.55 -6.85
CA THR A 9 6.50 28.49 -7.64
C THR A 9 6.93 27.33 -6.74
N LEU A 10 7.48 27.63 -5.56
CA LEU A 10 7.93 26.63 -4.59
C LEU A 10 6.74 25.87 -4.01
N LEU A 11 5.65 26.58 -3.67
CA LEU A 11 4.42 25.96 -3.19
C LEU A 11 3.78 25.07 -4.26
N PHE A 12 3.74 25.51 -5.52
CA PHE A 12 3.25 24.70 -6.63
C PHE A 12 4.08 23.42 -6.81
N LEU A 13 5.41 23.53 -6.81
CA LEU A 13 6.30 22.37 -6.92
C LEU A 13 6.09 21.37 -5.76
N LEU A 14 5.90 21.87 -4.53
CA LEU A 14 5.69 21.04 -3.35
C LEU A 14 4.33 20.32 -3.38
N SER A 15 3.27 21.01 -3.82
CA SER A 15 1.96 20.39 -4.02
C SER A 15 2.00 19.31 -5.11
N VAL A 16 2.70 19.55 -6.22
CA VAL A 16 2.84 18.57 -7.30
C VAL A 16 3.64 17.36 -6.85
N SER A 17 4.74 17.54 -6.10
CA SER A 17 5.54 16.41 -5.60
C SER A 17 4.77 15.55 -4.61
N CYS A 18 4.05 16.17 -3.67
CA CYS A 18 3.21 15.45 -2.71
C CYS A 18 2.09 14.65 -3.41
N PHE A 19 1.45 15.25 -4.43
CA PHE A 19 0.43 14.54 -5.21
C PHE A 19 1.01 13.38 -6.02
N ALA A 20 2.22 13.53 -6.57
CA ALA A 20 2.90 12.46 -7.29
C ALA A 20 3.26 11.28 -6.37
N GLU A 21 3.74 11.55 -5.16
CA GLU A 21 4.02 10.53 -4.13
C GLU A 21 2.77 9.77 -3.73
N TYR A 22 1.67 10.48 -3.44
CA TYR A 22 0.37 9.87 -3.16
C TYR A 22 -0.09 8.95 -4.30
N GLN A 23 0.01 9.41 -5.54
CA GLN A 23 -0.40 8.61 -6.70
C GLN A 23 0.50 7.40 -6.92
N ALA A 24 1.79 7.48 -6.57
CA ALA A 24 2.70 6.34 -6.62
C ALA A 24 2.33 5.27 -5.59
N VAL A 25 1.99 5.67 -4.35
CA VAL A 25 1.47 4.75 -3.32
C VAL A 25 0.19 4.09 -3.80
N ALA A 26 -0.80 4.87 -4.25
CA ALA A 26 -2.09 4.36 -4.69
C ALA A 26 -1.97 3.32 -5.81
N ARG A 27 -1.10 3.57 -6.80
CA ARG A 27 -0.84 2.60 -7.87
C ARG A 27 -0.16 1.35 -7.33
N THR A 28 0.84 1.51 -6.47
CA THR A 28 1.60 0.38 -5.91
C THR A 28 0.69 -0.54 -5.10
N THR A 29 -0.13 0.02 -4.20
CA THR A 29 -1.04 -0.78 -3.38
C THR A 29 -2.15 -1.43 -4.20
N ASP A 30 -2.65 -0.77 -5.25
CA ASP A 30 -3.61 -1.36 -6.18
C ASP A 30 -2.99 -2.51 -7.00
N THR A 31 -1.75 -2.36 -7.47
CA THR A 31 -1.05 -3.46 -8.15
C THR A 31 -0.82 -4.67 -7.24
N LEU A 32 -0.45 -4.45 -5.97
CA LEU A 32 -0.27 -5.51 -4.98
C LEU A 32 -1.61 -6.17 -4.63
N ALA A 33 -2.68 -5.39 -4.50
CA ALA A 33 -4.02 -5.90 -4.29
C ALA A 33 -4.49 -6.76 -5.47
N ALA A 34 -4.27 -6.31 -6.71
CA ALA A 34 -4.63 -7.06 -7.90
C ALA A 34 -3.82 -8.36 -8.05
N ALA A 35 -2.56 -8.36 -7.65
CA ALA A 35 -1.71 -9.55 -7.70
C ALA A 35 -2.17 -10.64 -6.72
N VAL A 36 -2.61 -10.24 -5.52
CA VAL A 36 -3.04 -11.18 -4.46
C VAL A 36 -4.51 -11.58 -4.54
N ASP A 37 -5.36 -10.79 -5.21
CA ASP A 37 -6.80 -11.02 -5.30
C ASP A 37 -7.13 -12.43 -5.83
N GLY A 38 -7.94 -13.17 -5.06
CA GLY A 38 -8.37 -14.52 -5.39
C GLY A 38 -7.27 -15.60 -5.39
N GLN A 39 -6.03 -15.27 -5.01
CA GLN A 39 -4.93 -16.25 -5.00
C GLN A 39 -5.14 -17.33 -3.94
N THR A 40 -4.75 -18.56 -4.29
CA THR A 40 -4.79 -19.71 -3.37
C THR A 40 -3.53 -20.56 -3.42
N ASP A 41 -2.64 -20.30 -4.38
CA ASP A 41 -1.38 -21.01 -4.52
C ASP A 41 -0.35 -20.43 -3.53
N PRO A 42 0.25 -21.25 -2.65
CA PRO A 42 1.26 -20.78 -1.70
C PRO A 42 2.50 -20.18 -2.38
N ALA A 43 2.91 -20.67 -3.56
CA ALA A 43 4.05 -20.13 -4.29
C ALA A 43 3.75 -18.70 -4.76
N VAL A 44 2.58 -18.49 -5.37
CA VAL A 44 2.14 -17.17 -5.86
C VAL A 44 1.94 -16.20 -4.69
N LEU A 45 1.39 -16.66 -3.56
CA LEU A 45 1.26 -15.83 -2.35
C LEU A 45 2.62 -15.43 -1.77
N THR A 46 3.63 -16.29 -1.87
CA THR A 46 5.00 -15.98 -1.45
C THR A 46 5.64 -14.95 -2.38
N GLU A 47 5.48 -15.09 -3.70
CA GLU A 47 5.93 -14.09 -4.68
C GLU A 47 5.26 -12.72 -4.45
N CYS A 48 3.96 -12.70 -4.13
CA CYS A 48 3.26 -11.47 -3.78
C CYS A 48 3.80 -10.84 -2.50
N PHE A 49 4.21 -11.65 -1.52
CA PHE A 49 4.82 -11.16 -0.29
C PHE A 49 6.23 -10.61 -0.52
N ASP A 50 7.02 -11.22 -1.40
CA ASP A 50 8.32 -10.71 -1.82
C ASP A 50 8.17 -9.38 -2.56
N ALA A 51 7.20 -9.28 -3.47
CA ALA A 51 6.87 -8.01 -4.13
C ALA A 51 6.44 -6.93 -3.13
N TRP A 52 5.66 -7.27 -2.10
CA TRP A 52 5.35 -6.36 -0.99
C TRP A 52 6.63 -5.91 -0.26
N ALA A 53 7.52 -6.84 0.07
CA ALA A 53 8.76 -6.55 0.79
C ALA A 53 9.68 -5.61 0.01
N ASP A 54 9.74 -5.73 -1.32
CA ASP A 54 10.49 -4.81 -2.19
C ASP A 54 9.94 -3.38 -2.17
N HIS A 55 8.62 -3.23 -2.06
CA HIS A 55 7.96 -1.91 -2.00
C HIS A 55 7.83 -1.35 -0.57
N LYS A 56 8.03 -2.19 0.47
CA LYS A 56 7.94 -1.81 1.88
C LYS A 56 8.76 -0.57 2.25
N PRO A 57 10.02 -0.37 1.80
CA PRO A 57 10.78 0.82 2.19
C PRO A 57 10.10 2.13 1.80
N LEU A 58 9.45 2.16 0.63
CA LEU A 58 8.69 3.31 0.15
C LEU A 58 7.36 3.46 0.91
N LEU A 59 6.67 2.35 1.14
CA LEU A 59 5.39 2.36 1.84
C LEU A 59 5.56 2.75 3.31
N ALA A 60 6.60 2.26 3.99
CA ALA A 60 6.88 2.54 5.39
C ALA A 60 7.31 3.99 5.68
N SER A 61 7.67 4.78 4.66
CA SER A 61 7.92 6.22 4.85
C SER A 61 6.64 7.06 4.88
N LEU A 62 5.53 6.52 4.38
CA LEU A 62 4.27 7.23 4.23
C LEU A 62 3.23 6.63 5.18
N ILE A 63 3.02 5.31 5.11
CA ILE A 63 2.03 4.54 5.86
C ILE A 63 2.46 4.28 7.31
N ARG A 64 1.48 4.19 8.21
CA ARG A 64 1.72 3.86 9.62
C ARG A 64 2.27 2.44 9.80
N HIS A 65 3.24 2.30 10.70
CA HIS A 65 3.86 1.01 11.01
C HIS A 65 2.87 -0.10 11.41
N ASN A 66 1.78 0.24 12.11
CA ASN A 66 0.77 -0.76 12.50
C ASN A 66 0.05 -1.38 11.30
N GLU A 67 -0.18 -0.62 10.24
CA GLU A 67 -0.84 -1.08 9.01
C GLU A 67 0.11 -1.97 8.21
N ILE A 68 1.38 -1.60 8.13
CA ILE A 68 2.44 -2.42 7.56
C ILE A 68 2.51 -3.78 8.27
N ASP A 69 2.57 -3.79 9.61
CA ASP A 69 2.66 -5.01 10.39
C ASP A 69 1.41 -5.90 10.22
N GLN A 70 0.23 -5.28 10.14
CA GLN A 70 -1.03 -5.99 9.89
C GLN A 70 -1.03 -6.65 8.52
N ILE A 71 -0.61 -5.94 7.47
CA ILE A 71 -0.53 -6.48 6.10
C ILE A 71 0.45 -7.65 6.03
N GLU A 72 1.63 -7.52 6.63
CA GLU A 72 2.59 -8.63 6.66
C GLU A 72 2.05 -9.85 7.41
N ASN A 73 1.30 -9.63 8.50
CA ASN A 73 0.67 -10.72 9.23
C ASN A 73 -0.39 -11.43 8.36
N LEU A 74 -1.20 -10.68 7.61
CA LEU A 74 -2.18 -11.24 6.67
C LEU A 74 -1.51 -12.06 5.55
N TYR A 75 -0.41 -11.58 4.96
CA TYR A 75 0.39 -12.37 4.02
C TYR A 75 0.88 -13.68 4.63
N ARG A 76 1.49 -13.62 5.83
CA ARG A 76 2.00 -14.83 6.52
C ARG A 76 0.88 -15.82 6.81
N ARG A 77 -0.29 -15.36 7.27
CA ARG A 77 -1.46 -16.21 7.52
C ARG A 77 -2.02 -16.83 6.24
N ALA A 78 -2.12 -16.07 5.15
CA ALA A 78 -2.59 -16.56 3.85
C ALA A 78 -1.66 -17.67 3.32
N ILE A 79 -0.34 -17.45 3.36
CA ILE A 79 0.68 -18.43 2.94
C ILE A 79 0.60 -19.69 3.82
N GLN A 80 0.49 -19.53 5.14
CA GLN A 80 0.36 -20.66 6.05
C GLN A 80 -0.90 -21.48 5.80
N ALA A 81 -2.06 -20.82 5.62
CA ALA A 81 -3.32 -21.48 5.29
C ALA A 81 -3.23 -22.24 3.96
N ALA A 82 -2.61 -21.64 2.94
CA ALA A 82 -2.41 -22.26 1.63
C ALA A 82 -1.51 -23.50 1.73
N ASN A 83 -0.42 -23.43 2.50
CA ASN A 83 0.47 -24.57 2.77
C ASN A 83 -0.26 -25.71 3.52
N ASN A 84 -1.19 -25.37 4.42
CA ASN A 84 -2.04 -26.33 5.13
C ASN A 84 -3.17 -26.91 4.25
N ARG A 85 -3.31 -26.43 3.00
CA ARG A 85 -4.41 -26.78 2.07
C ARG A 85 -5.79 -26.39 2.60
N ASP A 86 -5.87 -25.40 3.49
CA ASP A 86 -7.13 -24.85 3.99
C ASP A 86 -7.60 -23.72 3.06
N LEU A 87 -8.32 -24.10 2.00
CA LEU A 87 -8.79 -23.16 0.99
C LEU A 87 -9.76 -22.10 1.53
N ASN A 88 -10.51 -22.41 2.60
CA ASN A 88 -11.45 -21.46 3.17
C ASN A 88 -10.71 -20.38 3.95
N GLU A 89 -9.76 -20.78 4.80
CA GLU A 89 -8.93 -19.82 5.52
C GLU A 89 -8.06 -19.01 4.54
N THR A 90 -7.47 -19.64 3.51
CA THR A 90 -6.70 -18.90 2.49
C THR A 90 -7.54 -17.82 1.83
N ARG A 91 -8.75 -18.14 1.37
CA ARG A 91 -9.65 -17.16 0.73
C ARG A 91 -10.06 -16.04 1.67
N LEU A 92 -10.31 -16.36 2.94
CA LEU A 92 -10.62 -15.36 3.96
C LEU A 92 -9.45 -14.39 4.15
N GLN A 93 -8.24 -14.91 4.37
CA GLN A 93 -7.05 -14.09 4.56
C GLN A 93 -6.73 -13.24 3.32
N VAL A 94 -6.87 -13.81 2.13
CA VAL A 94 -6.63 -13.10 0.86
C VAL A 94 -7.67 -12.00 0.61
N ALA A 95 -8.95 -12.24 0.93
CA ALA A 95 -9.98 -11.22 0.79
C ALA A 95 -9.75 -10.05 1.77
N GLU A 96 -9.40 -10.35 3.02
CA GLU A 96 -9.05 -9.34 4.03
C GLU A 96 -7.82 -8.53 3.62
N LEU A 97 -6.77 -9.22 3.16
CA LEU A 97 -5.54 -8.60 2.65
C LEU A 97 -5.80 -7.69 1.45
N THR A 98 -6.60 -8.14 0.49
CA THR A 98 -6.97 -7.36 -0.70
C THR A 98 -7.73 -6.09 -0.29
N GLY A 99 -8.66 -6.22 0.66
CA GLY A 99 -9.39 -5.08 1.23
C GLY A 99 -8.45 -4.08 1.91
N MET A 100 -7.53 -4.57 2.74
CA MET A 100 -6.57 -3.72 3.45
C MET A 100 -5.63 -2.98 2.48
N LEU A 101 -5.12 -3.66 1.45
CA LEU A 101 -4.27 -3.06 0.42
C LEU A 101 -5.00 -1.97 -0.38
N ARG A 102 -6.27 -2.21 -0.75
CA ARG A 102 -7.09 -1.21 -1.46
C ARG A 102 -7.44 -0.01 -0.57
N HIS A 103 -7.47 -0.18 0.75
CA HIS A 103 -7.79 0.87 1.71
C HIS A 103 -6.59 1.76 2.09
N LEU A 104 -5.35 1.28 1.93
CA LEU A 104 -4.14 2.04 2.25
C LEU A 104 -4.11 3.47 1.67
N PRO A 105 -4.49 3.72 0.40
CA PRO A 105 -4.47 5.08 -0.16
C PRO A 105 -5.57 5.97 0.42
N GLU A 106 -6.67 5.39 0.90
CA GLU A 106 -7.81 6.13 1.44
C GLU A 106 -7.51 6.69 2.83
N LEU A 107 -6.60 6.04 3.57
CA LEU A 107 -6.18 6.43 4.92
C LEU A 107 -5.31 7.69 4.94
N GLU A 108 -4.70 8.03 3.80
CA GLU A 108 -3.79 9.17 3.64
C GLU A 108 -4.24 10.10 2.52
N TYR A 109 -5.52 10.46 2.51
CA TYR A 109 -5.92 11.62 1.72
C TYR A 109 -5.05 12.82 2.16
N PRO A 110 -4.34 13.49 1.23
CA PRO A 110 -3.70 14.76 1.52
C PRO A 110 -4.81 15.78 1.78
N SER A 111 -5.28 15.85 3.03
CA SER A 111 -6.17 16.92 3.45
C SER A 111 -5.36 18.21 3.51
N LEU A 112 -5.97 19.34 3.16
CA LEU A 112 -5.31 20.66 3.24
C LEU A 112 -4.76 20.94 4.65
N HIS A 113 -5.32 20.31 5.69
CA HIS A 113 -4.82 20.39 7.07
C HIS A 113 -3.45 19.71 7.29
N ASN A 114 -3.09 18.71 6.47
CA ASN A 114 -1.76 18.08 6.56
C ASN A 114 -0.71 18.82 5.73
N VAL A 115 -1.13 19.79 4.91
CA VAL A 115 -0.25 20.58 4.02
C VAL A 115 -0.07 22.02 4.54
N PHE A 116 -0.97 22.55 5.38
CA PHE A 116 -0.94 23.90 5.95
C PHE A 116 -0.95 23.91 7.47
#